data_AF-A0A1F7J7J3-F1
#
_entry.id   AF-A0A1F7J7J3-F1
#
_cell.length_a   1.000
_cell.length_b   1.000
_cell.length_c   1.000
_cell.angle_alpha   90.00
_cell.angle_beta   90.00
_cell.angle_gamma   90.00
#
_symmetry.space_group_name_H-M   'P 1'
#
loop_
_entity.id
_entity.type
_entity.pdbx_description
1 polymer ?
#
loop_
_entity_poly.entity_id
_entity_poly.type
_entity_poly.pdbx_seq_one_letter_code
_entity_poly.pdbx_strand_id
1 'polypeptide(L)'
;MLVAPNQMAIVWFARTAGINEKGLTTDRLHLFDVIDRLQTNQGTSIDQGLLRAREELASSRHIPTHSRVVVLMSDGGQNGVSENEVLRIANEAKAEGVNIFTIGLGEDADKELLKAIASRPEQSYIAPTSADLEAIYQQVARDIPCPTPFP
;
A
#
# COMPACT_ATOMS: atom_id res chain seq x y z
N MET A 1 2.39 -16.10 25.12
CA MET A 1 2.00 -16.29 23.71
C MET A 1 2.87 -15.35 22.89
N LEU A 2 3.73 -15.87 22.01
CA LEU A 2 4.56 -15.03 21.14
C LEU A 2 3.66 -14.49 20.01
N VAL A 3 3.58 -13.17 19.89
CA VAL A 3 2.91 -12.53 18.75
C VAL A 3 3.70 -12.90 17.49
N ALA A 4 3.02 -13.39 16.45
CA ALA A 4 3.68 -13.68 15.18
C ALA A 4 4.34 -12.39 14.65
N PRO A 5 5.56 -12.46 14.10
CA PRO A 5 6.22 -11.28 13.55
C PRO A 5 5.43 -10.71 12.38
N ASN A 6 5.35 -9.38 12.30
CA ASN A 6 4.71 -8.70 11.18
C ASN A 6 5.34 -9.13 9.85
N GLN A 7 4.50 -9.26 8.82
CA GLN A 7 4.94 -9.53 7.46
C GLN A 7 4.76 -8.27 6.61
N MET A 8 5.68 -8.05 5.67
CA MET A 8 5.61 -6.95 4.73
C MET A 8 6.07 -7.42 3.35
N ALA A 9 5.46 -6.84 2.32
CA ALA A 9 5.88 -6.97 0.94
C ALA A 9 6.01 -5.56 0.36
N ILE A 10 6.92 -5.38 -0.60
CA ILE A 10 7.06 -4.12 -1.34
C ILE A 10 6.50 -4.35 -2.73
N VAL A 11 5.48 -3.57 -3.07
CA VAL A 11 4.95 -3.47 -4.42
C VAL A 11 5.38 -2.14 -5.00
N TRP A 12 6.00 -2.18 -6.17
CA TRP A 12 6.34 -0.98 -6.95
C TRP A 12 5.47 -0.95 -8.20
N PHE A 13 5.17 0.25 -8.69
CA PHE A 13 4.43 0.43 -9.93
C PHE A 13 4.93 1.63 -10.71
N ALA A 14 4.86 1.51 -12.04
CA ALA A 14 5.10 2.56 -13.02
C ALA A 14 4.11 2.34 -14.18
N ARG A 15 4.55 2.10 -15.42
CA ARG A 15 3.70 1.51 -16.50
C ARG A 15 3.22 0.09 -16.21
N THR A 16 3.91 -0.62 -15.34
CA THR A 16 3.59 -1.99 -14.88
C THR A 16 3.85 -2.05 -13.38
N ALA A 17 3.37 -3.09 -12.71
CA ALA A 17 3.66 -3.31 -11.29
C ALA A 17 4.46 -4.58 -11.07
N GLY A 18 5.28 -4.58 -10.02
CA GLY A 18 6.05 -5.72 -9.54
C GLY A 18 6.03 -5.81 -8.03
N ILE A 19 6.46 -6.96 -7.52
CA ILE A 19 6.57 -7.23 -6.09
C ILE A 19 7.97 -7.79 -5.79
N ASN A 20 8.47 -7.58 -4.58
CA ASN A 20 9.71 -8.22 -4.14
C ASN A 20 9.67 -9.74 -4.27
N GLU A 21 10.83 -10.35 -4.47
CA GLU A 21 10.97 -11.76 -4.84
C GLU A 21 10.38 -12.72 -3.80
N LYS A 22 10.40 -12.29 -2.53
CA LYS A 22 9.86 -13.09 -1.41
C LYS A 22 8.37 -12.86 -1.14
N GLY A 23 7.73 -11.86 -1.76
CA GLY A 23 6.39 -11.41 -1.37
C GLY A 23 6.34 -11.02 0.11
N LEU A 24 5.25 -11.37 0.80
CA LEU A 24 5.10 -11.20 2.25
C LEU A 24 6.20 -11.96 2.99
N THR A 25 7.05 -11.20 3.66
CA THR A 25 8.19 -11.73 4.39
C THR A 25 8.37 -11.02 5.73
N THR A 26 9.06 -11.70 6.64
CA THR A 26 9.54 -11.14 7.92
C THR A 26 11.00 -10.68 7.84
N ASP A 27 11.65 -10.93 6.69
CA ASP A 27 13.05 -10.61 6.44
C ASP A 27 13.21 -9.11 6.13
N ARG A 28 13.44 -8.35 7.19
CA ARG A 28 13.60 -6.89 7.10
C ARG A 28 14.82 -6.47 6.29
N LEU A 29 15.92 -7.23 6.32
CA LEU A 29 17.12 -6.91 5.55
C LEU A 29 16.85 -7.03 4.06
N HIS A 30 16.16 -8.10 3.65
CA HIS A 30 15.73 -8.26 2.27
C HIS A 30 14.85 -7.09 1.79
N LEU A 31 13.94 -6.59 2.62
CA LEU A 31 13.10 -5.44 2.26
C LEU A 31 13.90 -4.16 2.04
N PHE A 32 14.93 -3.90 2.87
CA PHE A 32 15.84 -2.77 2.63
C PHE A 32 16.62 -2.93 1.33
N ASP A 33 17.17 -4.12 1.07
CA ASP A 33 17.88 -4.37 -0.20
C ASP A 33 16.96 -4.19 -1.43
N VAL A 34 15.67 -4.50 -1.31
CA VAL A 34 14.69 -4.25 -2.37
C VAL A 34 14.51 -2.75 -2.58
N ILE A 35 14.31 -1.97 -1.50
CA ILE A 35 14.15 -0.51 -1.56
C ILE A 35 15.36 0.12 -2.26
N ASP A 36 16.57 -0.26 -1.85
CA ASP A 36 17.83 0.30 -2.38
C ASP A 36 18.03 0.03 -3.88
N ARG A 37 17.34 -0.97 -4.43
CA ARG A 37 17.42 -1.36 -5.85
C ARG A 37 16.23 -0.87 -6.69
N LEU A 38 15.22 -0.25 -6.08
CA LEU A 38 14.09 0.28 -6.83
C LEU A 38 14.57 1.35 -7.81
N GLN A 39 14.11 1.24 -9.06
CA GLN A 39 14.38 2.23 -10.09
C GLN A 39 13.12 2.99 -10.43
N THR A 40 13.23 4.30 -10.55
CA THR A 40 12.15 5.15 -11.03
C THR A 40 11.92 4.89 -12.51
N ASN A 41 10.67 4.68 -12.90
CA ASN A 41 10.27 4.56 -14.29
C ASN A 41 9.05 5.44 -14.53
N GLN A 42 8.80 5.80 -15.78
CA GLN A 42 7.66 6.66 -16.12
C GLN A 42 6.33 5.95 -15.95
N GLY A 43 5.30 6.73 -15.66
CA GLY A 43 3.91 6.30 -15.58
C GLY A 43 3.49 5.88 -14.17
N THR A 44 2.18 5.82 -13.96
CA THR A 44 1.59 5.62 -12.64
C THR A 44 0.39 4.67 -12.76
N SER A 45 0.63 3.36 -12.79
CA SER A 45 -0.41 2.32 -12.83
C SER A 45 -0.77 1.85 -11.43
N ILE A 46 -1.58 2.67 -10.75
CA ILE A 46 -2.13 2.43 -9.42
C ILE A 46 -2.98 1.15 -9.41
N ASP A 47 -3.76 0.90 -10.48
CA ASP A 47 -4.54 -0.32 -10.67
C ASP A 47 -3.69 -1.59 -10.52
N GLN A 48 -2.56 -1.65 -11.23
CA GLN A 48 -1.68 -2.82 -11.24
C GLN A 48 -0.99 -3.01 -9.89
N GLY A 49 -0.55 -1.91 -9.27
CA GLY A 49 0.03 -1.94 -7.93
C GLY A 49 -0.98 -2.47 -6.89
N LEU A 50 -2.20 -1.97 -6.94
CA LEU A 50 -3.25 -2.35 -6.00
C LEU A 50 -3.72 -3.80 -6.21
N LEU A 51 -3.85 -4.22 -7.47
CA LEU A 51 -4.16 -5.61 -7.81
C LEU A 51 -3.09 -6.54 -7.25
N ARG A 52 -1.81 -6.21 -7.45
CA ARG A 52 -0.69 -7.04 -6.96
C ARG A 52 -0.65 -7.11 -5.44
N ALA A 53 -0.89 -6.00 -4.75
CA ALA A 53 -0.98 -5.97 -3.30
C ALA A 53 -2.14 -6.82 -2.78
N ARG A 54 -3.31 -6.74 -3.42
CA ARG A 54 -4.48 -7.56 -3.08
C ARG A 54 -4.20 -9.05 -3.24
N GLU A 55 -3.64 -9.46 -4.38
CA GLU A 55 -3.26 -10.86 -4.65
C GLU A 55 -2.28 -11.40 -3.59
N GLU A 56 -1.29 -10.60 -3.21
CA GLU A 56 -0.30 -11.02 -2.23
C GLU A 56 -0.93 -11.19 -0.84
N LEU A 57 -1.80 -10.26 -0.42
CA LEU A 57 -2.52 -10.32 0.85
C LEU A 57 -3.52 -11.48 0.92
N ALA A 58 -4.00 -11.96 -0.24
CA ALA A 58 -4.84 -13.14 -0.36
C ALA A 58 -4.05 -14.46 -0.51
N SER A 59 -2.73 -14.39 -0.68
CA SER A 59 -1.91 -15.57 -0.92
C SER A 59 -1.71 -16.43 0.33
N SER A 60 -1.26 -17.67 0.14
CA SER A 60 -0.90 -18.57 1.24
C SER A 60 0.27 -18.09 2.10
N ARG A 61 1.00 -17.04 1.68
CA ARG A 61 2.06 -16.41 2.49
C ARG A 61 1.48 -15.55 3.62
N HIS A 62 0.26 -15.07 3.50
CA HIS A 62 -0.38 -14.26 4.54
C HIS A 62 -0.69 -15.11 5.78
N ILE A 63 -0.19 -14.68 6.94
CA ILE A 63 -0.55 -15.29 8.22
C ILE A 63 -2.01 -14.92 8.55
N PRO A 64 -2.94 -15.90 8.69
CA PRO A 64 -4.38 -15.63 8.82
C PRO A 64 -4.79 -14.78 10.02
N THR A 65 -3.95 -14.67 11.05
CA THR A 65 -4.23 -13.85 12.25
C THR A 65 -3.84 -12.38 12.06
N HIS A 66 -3.16 -12.01 10.98
CA HIS A 66 -2.76 -10.63 10.73
C HIS A 66 -3.88 -9.83 10.07
N SER A 67 -3.99 -8.57 10.45
CA SER A 67 -4.76 -7.59 9.68
C SER A 67 -4.10 -7.36 8.32
N ARG A 68 -4.91 -7.17 7.28
CA ARG A 68 -4.45 -6.86 5.93
C ARG A 68 -4.43 -5.34 5.74
N VAL A 69 -3.26 -4.80 5.41
CA VAL A 69 -3.07 -3.36 5.25
C VAL A 69 -2.30 -3.08 3.97
N VAL A 70 -2.75 -2.07 3.23
CA VAL A 70 -2.01 -1.47 2.11
C VAL A 70 -1.71 -0.01 2.47
N VAL A 71 -0.46 0.41 2.30
CA VAL A 71 -0.07 1.82 2.33
C VAL A 71 0.38 2.17 0.92
N LEU A 72 -0.47 2.91 0.20
CA LEU A 72 -0.25 3.28 -1.19
C LEU A 72 0.31 4.70 -1.25
N MET A 73 1.42 4.90 -1.94
CA MET A 73 2.02 6.21 -2.15
C MET A 73 2.11 6.51 -3.64
N SER A 74 1.69 7.70 -4.07
CA SER A 74 1.75 8.14 -5.47
C SER A 74 2.00 9.64 -5.56
N ASP A 75 2.78 10.07 -6.55
CA ASP A 75 3.04 11.48 -6.90
C ASP A 75 2.28 11.94 -8.15
N GLY A 76 1.51 11.05 -8.78
CA GLY A 76 0.75 11.35 -10.00
C GLY A 76 -0.59 10.64 -10.07
N GLY A 77 -1.33 10.95 -11.14
CA GLY A 77 -2.63 10.35 -11.46
C GLY A 77 -2.51 9.04 -12.23
N GLN A 78 -3.58 8.24 -12.18
CA GLN A 78 -3.65 6.93 -12.82
C GLN A 78 -3.33 6.97 -14.33
N ASN A 79 -2.61 5.96 -14.84
CA ASN A 79 -2.35 5.77 -16.27
C ASN A 79 -2.78 4.38 -16.77
N GLY A 80 -3.15 4.31 -18.05
CA GLY A 80 -3.42 3.05 -18.76
C GLY A 80 -4.87 2.58 -18.70
N VAL A 81 -5.55 2.70 -17.55
CA VAL A 81 -6.99 2.43 -17.39
C VAL A 81 -7.70 3.62 -16.75
N SER A 82 -9.03 3.60 -16.73
CA SER A 82 -9.84 4.64 -16.09
C SER A 82 -9.73 4.59 -14.58
N GLU A 83 -9.94 5.73 -13.91
CA GLU A 83 -10.03 5.80 -12.45
C GLU A 83 -11.12 4.89 -11.89
N ASN A 84 -12.25 4.75 -12.59
CA ASN A 84 -13.33 3.84 -12.20
C ASN A 84 -12.85 2.38 -12.05
N GLU A 85 -11.90 1.95 -12.89
CA GLU A 85 -11.32 0.61 -12.79
C GLU A 85 -10.42 0.47 -11.56
N VAL A 86 -9.63 1.51 -11.26
CA VAL A 86 -8.83 1.56 -10.01
C VAL A 86 -9.75 1.48 -8.79
N LEU A 87 -10.83 2.26 -8.80
CA LEU A 87 -11.81 2.28 -7.71
C LEU A 87 -12.53 0.94 -7.56
N ARG A 88 -12.82 0.24 -8.67
CA ARG A 88 -13.36 -1.13 -8.62
C ARG A 88 -12.41 -2.07 -7.88
N ILE A 89 -11.13 -2.08 -8.24
CA ILE A 89 -10.10 -2.92 -7.61
C ILE A 89 -9.94 -2.55 -6.12
N ALA A 90 -9.95 -1.26 -5.79
CA ALA A 90 -9.88 -0.78 -4.40
C ALA A 90 -11.09 -1.24 -3.59
N ASN A 91 -12.29 -1.13 -4.15
CA ASN A 91 -13.52 -1.55 -3.47
C ASN A 91 -13.56 -3.07 -3.24
N GLU A 92 -13.04 -3.86 -4.18
CA GLU A 92 -12.87 -5.31 -4.00
C GLU A 92 -11.89 -5.63 -2.87
N ALA A 93 -10.71 -4.99 -2.86
CA ALA A 93 -9.74 -5.17 -1.77
C ALA A 93 -10.36 -4.79 -0.40
N LYS A 94 -11.10 -3.68 -0.34
CA LYS A 94 -11.81 -3.25 0.89
C LYS A 94 -12.85 -4.26 1.33
N ALA A 95 -13.62 -4.83 0.39
CA ALA A 95 -14.60 -5.88 0.68
C ALA A 95 -13.95 -7.18 1.20
N GLU A 96 -12.71 -7.46 0.80
CA GLU A 96 -11.89 -8.57 1.29
C GLU A 96 -11.22 -8.30 2.65
N GLY A 97 -11.54 -7.18 3.29
CA GLY A 97 -11.04 -6.80 4.61
C GLY A 97 -9.65 -6.13 4.58
N VAL A 98 -9.19 -5.67 3.41
CA VAL A 98 -7.95 -4.89 3.30
C VAL A 98 -8.21 -3.45 3.73
N ASN A 99 -7.42 -2.95 4.68
CA ASN A 99 -7.42 -1.55 5.09
C ASN A 99 -6.40 -0.77 4.26
N ILE A 100 -6.85 0.21 3.48
CA ILE A 100 -6.02 0.96 2.53
C ILE A 100 -5.81 2.38 3.06
N PHE A 101 -4.56 2.75 3.26
CA PHE A 101 -4.10 4.11 3.48
C PHE A 101 -3.46 4.64 2.21
N THR A 102 -3.64 5.92 1.91
CA THR A 102 -3.06 6.57 0.73
C THR A 102 -2.23 7.78 1.12
N ILE A 103 -1.13 8.02 0.40
CA ILE A 103 -0.21 9.14 0.59
C ILE A 103 0.04 9.77 -0.78
N GLY A 104 -0.46 10.99 -0.99
CA GLY A 104 -0.15 11.78 -2.18
C GLY A 104 1.12 12.59 -1.95
N LEU A 105 2.15 12.40 -2.77
CA LEU A 105 3.41 13.14 -2.68
C LEU A 105 3.44 14.28 -3.70
N GLY A 106 3.67 15.50 -3.24
CA GLY A 106 3.76 16.68 -4.11
C GLY A 106 2.42 17.23 -4.57
N GLU A 107 2.48 18.24 -5.45
CA GLU A 107 1.28 18.94 -5.95
C GLU A 107 0.57 18.17 -7.06
N ASP A 108 1.31 17.37 -7.84
CA ASP A 108 0.81 16.62 -8.99
C ASP A 108 0.07 15.33 -8.63
N ALA A 109 0.08 14.94 -7.35
CA ALA A 109 -0.65 13.78 -6.86
C ALA A 109 -2.16 13.97 -7.05
N ASP A 110 -2.84 12.92 -7.53
CA ASP A 110 -4.29 12.93 -7.69
C ASP A 110 -5.00 12.70 -6.35
N LYS A 111 -5.21 13.81 -5.63
CA LYS A 111 -5.73 13.81 -4.26
C LYS A 111 -7.15 13.24 -4.16
N GLU A 112 -7.99 13.52 -5.16
CA GLU A 112 -9.37 13.04 -5.18
C GLU A 112 -9.41 11.52 -5.42
N LEU A 113 -8.63 11.02 -6.37
CA LEU A 113 -8.50 9.58 -6.59
C LEU A 113 -7.95 8.86 -5.36
N LEU A 114 -6.84 9.36 -4.78
CA LEU A 114 -6.23 8.76 -3.60
C LEU A 114 -7.18 8.75 -2.39
N LYS A 115 -7.99 9.80 -2.23
CA LYS A 115 -9.02 9.84 -1.19
C LYS A 115 -10.15 8.84 -1.41
N ALA A 116 -10.54 8.62 -2.67
CA ALA A 116 -11.56 7.63 -3.02
C ALA A 116 -11.06 6.17 -2.92
N ILE A 117 -9.75 5.95 -3.12
CA ILE A 117 -9.11 4.64 -2.95
C ILE A 117 -9.05 4.24 -1.48
N ALA A 118 -8.69 5.17 -0.59
CA ALA A 118 -8.54 4.92 0.85
C ALA A 118 -9.78 4.23 1.46
N SER A 119 -9.55 3.41 2.50
CA SER A 119 -10.64 2.70 3.19
C SER A 119 -11.56 3.65 3.95
N ARG A 120 -11.00 4.75 4.45
CA ARG A 120 -11.75 5.87 5.02
C ARG A 120 -11.16 7.18 4.53
N PRO A 121 -11.97 8.24 4.38
CA PRO A 121 -11.48 9.54 3.91
C PRO A 121 -10.33 10.12 4.75
N GLU A 122 -10.27 9.78 6.06
CA GLU A 122 -9.26 10.27 7.00
C GLU A 122 -7.93 9.52 6.89
N GLN A 123 -7.90 8.41 6.13
CA GLN A 123 -6.72 7.60 5.85
C GLN A 123 -6.03 8.00 4.54
N SER A 124 -6.44 9.12 3.94
CA SER A 124 -5.78 9.76 2.81
C SER A 124 -4.98 10.95 3.30
N TYR A 125 -3.67 10.89 3.11
CA TYR A 125 -2.71 11.92 3.53
C TYR A 125 -2.10 12.58 2.31
N ILE A 126 -1.71 13.84 2.47
CA ILE A 126 -0.97 14.60 1.48
C ILE A 126 0.36 15.00 2.10
N ALA A 127 1.45 14.66 1.42
CA ALA A 127 2.80 15.05 1.72
C ALA A 127 3.24 16.09 0.67
N PRO A 128 3.18 17.40 0.96
CA PRO A 128 3.66 18.41 0.02
C PRO A 128 5.12 18.20 -0.39
N THR A 129 5.94 17.71 0.54
CA THR A 129 7.35 17.38 0.32
C THR A 129 7.71 16.03 0.94
N SER A 130 8.87 15.49 0.55
CA SER A 130 9.39 14.26 1.14
C SER A 130 9.72 14.40 2.63
N ALA A 131 9.93 15.62 3.13
CA ALA A 131 10.19 15.87 4.55
C ALA A 131 8.96 15.59 5.44
N ASP A 132 7.75 15.63 4.86
CA ASP A 132 6.50 15.38 5.58
C ASP A 132 6.21 13.88 5.75
N LEU A 133 6.88 13.02 4.98
CA LEU A 133 6.63 11.58 4.95
C LEU A 133 6.87 10.92 6.29
N GLU A 134 7.92 11.31 7.02
CA GLU A 134 8.22 10.72 8.33
C GLU A 134 7.05 10.88 9.31
N ALA A 135 6.48 12.09 9.41
CA ALA A 135 5.36 12.37 10.29
C ALA A 135 4.09 11.59 9.88
N ILE A 136 3.85 11.48 8.56
CA ILE A 136 2.71 10.72 8.01
C ILE A 136 2.86 9.22 8.31
N TYR A 137 4.03 8.63 8.08
CA TYR A 137 4.26 7.21 8.40
C TYR A 137 4.11 6.94 9.90
N GLN A 138 4.53 7.85 10.77
CA GLN A 138 4.30 7.75 12.22
C GLN A 138 2.81 7.79 12.56
N GLN A 139 2.00 8.55 11.84
CA GLN A 139 0.55 8.57 12.03
C GLN A 139 -0.10 7.29 11.54
N VAL A 140 0.24 6.83 10.33
CA VAL A 140 -0.24 5.55 9.79
C VAL A 140 0.10 4.40 10.73
N ALA A 141 1.32 4.36 11.29
CA ALA A 141 1.73 3.32 12.24
C ALA A 141 0.90 3.31 13.53
N ARG A 142 0.37 4.45 13.96
CA ARG A 142 -0.56 4.54 15.12
C ARG A 142 -1.97 4.09 14.75
N ASP A 143 -2.40 4.37 13.53
CA ASP A 143 -3.76 4.10 13.06
C ASP A 143 -3.95 2.65 12.57
N ILE A 144 -2.86 1.95 12.25
CA ILE A 144 -2.90 0.51 11.98
C ILE A 144 -3.33 -0.21 13.26
N PRO A 145 -4.49 -0.90 13.25
CA PRO A 145 -4.97 -1.56 14.44
C PRO A 145 -3.99 -2.66 14.85
N CYS A 146 -3.61 -2.66 16.13
CA CYS A 146 -2.93 -3.81 16.71
C CYS A 146 -3.85 -5.02 16.64
N PRO A 147 -3.32 -6.23 16.39
CA PRO A 147 -4.12 -7.45 16.47
C PRO A 147 -4.77 -7.52 17.84
N THR A 148 -6.10 -7.44 17.91
CA THR A 148 -6.80 -7.67 19.17
C THR A 148 -6.52 -9.12 19.56
N PRO A 149 -5.96 -9.40 20.76
CA PRO A 149 -5.85 -10.77 21.21
C PRO A 149 -7.25 -11.38 21.22
N PHE A 150 -7.41 -12.54 20.57
CA PHE A 150 -8.66 -13.28 20.62
C PHE A 150 -9.03 -13.53 22.10
N PRO A 151 -10.32 -13.40 22.48
CA PRO A 151 -10.79 -13.84 23.79
C PRO A 151 -10.61 -15.36 23.97
#